data_AF-A0A8H3D1D9-F1
#
_entry.id   AF-A0A8H3D1D9-F1
#
_cell.length_a   1.000
_cell.length_b   1.000
_cell.length_c   1.000
_cell.angle_alpha   90.00
_cell.angle_beta   90.00
_cell.angle_gamma   90.00
#
_symmetry.space_group_name_H-M   'P 1'
#
loop_
_entity.id
_entity.type
_entity.pdbx_description
1 polymer ?
#
loop_
_entity_poly.entity_id
_entity_poly.type
_entity_poly.pdbx_seq_one_letter_code
_entity_poly.pdbx_strand_id
1 'polypeptide(L)'
;MYIPNIYRFLFPAISILSSQRGSDPTGELTQYTQAQVPATFDICPRMTIRCVKDGNWPKGIVGDIGKKDFCREGFRCNQCDIEANTDECNLSFPECENACDAFAPIPF
;
A
#
# COMPACT_ATOMS: atom_id res chain seq x y z
N MET A 1 -23.37 -47.56 -14.48
CA MET A 1 -22.08 -46.82 -14.65
C MET A 1 -22.42 -45.35 -14.44
N TYR A 2 -22.26 -44.71 -13.26
CA TYR A 2 -21.10 -44.54 -12.35
C TYR A 2 -19.94 -43.86 -13.12
N ILE A 3 -19.38 -42.68 -12.80
CA ILE A 3 -19.24 -41.88 -11.55
C ILE A 3 -18.98 -40.38 -11.90
N PRO A 4 -19.49 -39.40 -11.11
CA PRO A 4 -19.07 -37.99 -11.15
C PRO A 4 -17.74 -37.72 -10.42
N ASN A 5 -16.92 -36.83 -10.95
CA ASN A 5 -15.56 -36.57 -10.47
C ASN A 5 -15.57 -35.76 -9.16
N ILE A 6 -15.26 -36.43 -8.05
CA ILE A 6 -15.12 -35.91 -6.69
C ILE A 6 -13.66 -36.08 -6.28
N TYR A 7 -12.99 -34.96 -6.00
CA TYR A 7 -11.81 -34.74 -5.14
C TYR A 7 -10.54 -35.59 -5.33
N ARG A 8 -9.40 -34.90 -5.49
CA ARG A 8 -8.12 -35.41 -4.98
C ARG A 8 -7.26 -34.34 -4.31
N PHE A 9 -7.50 -34.29 -3.00
CA PHE A 9 -6.67 -33.84 -1.90
C PHE A 9 -5.15 -34.15 -1.99
N LEU A 10 -4.37 -33.29 -1.32
CA LEU A 10 -3.10 -33.50 -0.57
C LEU A 10 -1.74 -33.08 -1.19
N PHE A 11 -1.16 -32.02 -0.60
CA PHE A 11 0.28 -31.79 -0.31
C PHE A 11 0.94 -33.03 0.35
N PRO A 12 2.29 -33.25 0.44
CA PRO A 12 3.38 -32.23 0.55
C PRO A 12 4.74 -32.61 -0.13
N ALA A 13 5.72 -31.70 -0.13
CA ALA A 13 7.15 -32.07 0.01
C ALA A 13 7.99 -30.86 0.42
N ILE A 14 8.49 -30.93 1.65
CA ILE A 14 9.47 -30.03 2.26
C ILE A 14 10.85 -30.48 1.77
N SER A 15 11.67 -29.56 1.25
CA SER A 15 13.12 -29.76 1.13
C SER A 15 13.83 -28.66 1.89
N ILE A 16 14.11 -28.93 3.16
CA ILE A 16 15.11 -28.22 3.95
C ILE A 16 16.45 -28.88 3.60
N LEU A 17 17.40 -28.16 3.03
CA LEU A 17 18.81 -28.52 3.12
C LEU A 17 19.59 -27.30 3.61
N SER A 18 20.03 -27.40 4.86
CA SER A 18 20.92 -26.45 5.51
C SER A 18 22.37 -26.90 5.34
N SER A 19 23.26 -25.92 5.40
CA SER A 19 24.70 -26.01 5.72
C SER A 19 25.67 -26.19 4.55
N GLN A 20 26.39 -25.11 4.22
CA GLN A 20 27.82 -25.07 4.58
C GLN A 20 28.23 -23.66 5.02
N ARG A 21 28.81 -23.62 6.23
CA ARG A 21 29.54 -22.52 6.85
C ARG A 21 30.96 -22.58 6.29
N GLY A 22 31.44 -21.50 5.68
CA GLY A 22 32.80 -21.40 5.15
C GLY A 22 33.31 -19.96 5.25
N SER A 23 34.18 -19.75 6.23
CA SER A 23 35.03 -18.61 6.56
C SER A 23 35.56 -17.74 5.39
N ASP A 24 35.52 -16.42 5.60
CA ASP A 24 36.37 -15.32 5.08
C ASP A 24 37.89 -15.69 5.01
N PRO A 25 38.78 -14.96 4.28
CA PRO A 25 38.70 -13.50 4.02
C PRO A 25 39.17 -12.96 2.64
N THR A 26 38.84 -11.69 2.41
CA THR A 26 39.61 -10.67 1.65
C THR A 26 39.83 -10.92 0.16
N GLY A 27 39.00 -10.26 -0.65
CA GLY A 27 39.19 -10.13 -2.10
C GLY A 27 38.28 -9.04 -2.68
N GLU A 28 38.71 -7.80 -2.49
CA GLU A 28 38.35 -6.59 -3.23
C GLU A 28 37.54 -6.79 -4.52
N LEU A 29 36.26 -6.39 -4.47
CA LEU A 29 35.55 -5.83 -5.61
C LEU A 29 34.45 -4.93 -5.02
N THR A 30 34.87 -3.72 -4.66
CA THR A 30 33.99 -2.57 -4.57
C THR A 30 33.37 -2.33 -5.93
N GLN A 31 32.37 -3.14 -6.29
CA GLN A 31 31.37 -2.75 -7.25
C GLN A 31 30.59 -1.63 -6.56
N TYR A 32 30.98 -0.41 -6.92
CA TYR A 32 30.16 0.77 -6.81
C TYR A 32 28.80 0.45 -7.44
N THR A 33 27.87 -0.13 -6.67
CA THR A 33 26.46 0.06 -6.95
C THR A 33 26.24 1.54 -6.73
N GLN A 34 26.28 2.29 -7.84
CA GLN A 34 25.96 3.70 -7.87
C GLN A 34 24.64 3.84 -7.12
N ALA A 35 24.67 4.45 -5.94
CA ALA A 35 23.49 4.96 -5.29
C ALA A 35 22.88 5.94 -6.30
N GLN A 36 21.87 5.48 -7.02
CA GLN A 36 21.11 6.32 -7.92
C GLN A 36 20.44 7.35 -7.02
N VAL A 37 20.99 8.56 -7.00
CA VAL A 37 20.33 9.72 -6.41
C VAL A 37 18.98 9.83 -7.11
N PRO A 38 17.84 9.62 -6.42
CA PRO A 38 16.54 9.70 -7.06
C PRO A 38 16.41 11.08 -7.70
N ALA A 39 15.97 11.12 -8.96
CA ALA A 39 15.63 12.38 -9.59
C ALA A 39 14.68 13.13 -8.66
N THR A 40 15.01 14.37 -8.32
CA THR A 40 14.32 15.23 -7.34
C THR A 40 12.89 15.62 -7.73
N PHE A 41 12.25 14.91 -8.67
CA PHE A 41 11.01 15.29 -9.34
C PHE A 41 9.85 14.30 -9.21
N ASP A 42 10.05 13.14 -8.58
CA ASP A 42 9.02 12.08 -8.43
C ASP A 42 8.57 11.87 -6.97
N ILE A 43 8.58 12.91 -6.14
CA ILE A 43 8.21 12.77 -4.72
C ILE A 43 6.90 13.48 -4.45
N CYS A 44 5.80 12.73 -4.56
CA CYS A 44 4.53 13.16 -4.00
C CYS A 44 4.58 13.12 -2.46
N PRO A 45 4.14 14.18 -1.76
CA PRO A 45 4.20 14.20 -0.31
C PRO A 45 3.18 13.25 0.30
N ARG A 46 3.52 12.66 1.46
CA ARG A 46 2.51 11.98 2.29
C ARG A 46 1.61 13.01 2.94
N MET A 47 0.30 12.89 2.76
CA MET A 47 -0.67 13.85 3.29
C MET A 47 -1.75 13.18 4.12
N THR A 48 -2.33 13.95 5.05
CA THR A 48 -3.42 13.49 5.90
C THR A 48 -4.69 13.31 5.07
N ILE A 49 -5.32 12.15 5.16
CA ILE A 49 -6.61 11.86 4.54
C ILE A 49 -7.74 12.18 5.54
N ARG A 50 -8.66 13.05 5.12
CA ARG A 50 -9.86 13.41 5.86
C ARG A 50 -11.03 12.55 5.40
N CYS A 51 -11.84 12.08 6.35
CA CYS A 51 -13.07 11.37 6.05
C CYS A 51 -14.23 12.35 6.03
N VAL A 52 -15.03 12.30 4.97
CA VAL A 52 -16.08 13.29 4.72
C VAL A 52 -17.38 12.58 4.45
N LYS A 53 -18.39 12.84 5.28
CA LYS A 53 -19.73 12.27 5.11
C LYS A 53 -20.47 12.96 3.96
N ASP A 54 -21.14 12.15 3.14
CA ASP A 54 -21.99 12.56 2.03
C ASP A 54 -21.29 13.52 1.03
N GLY A 55 -19.96 13.41 0.90
CA GLY A 55 -19.15 14.28 0.04
C GLY A 55 -19.21 15.76 0.40
N ASN A 56 -19.72 16.15 1.58
CA ASN A 56 -20.00 17.53 1.95
C ASN A 56 -18.74 18.29 2.40
N TRP A 57 -17.68 18.28 1.60
CA TRP A 57 -16.43 18.96 1.96
C TRP A 57 -16.56 20.50 1.93
N PRO A 58 -16.00 21.25 2.91
CA PRO A 58 -15.31 20.79 4.12
C PRO A 58 -16.23 20.67 5.36
N LYS A 59 -17.55 20.88 5.21
CA LYS A 59 -18.49 20.94 6.36
C LYS A 59 -18.82 19.57 6.95
N GLY A 60 -18.73 18.51 6.15
CA GLY A 60 -19.01 17.13 6.51
C GLY A 60 -17.76 16.35 6.93
N ILE A 61 -16.67 17.02 7.32
CA ILE A 61 -15.50 16.34 7.84
C ILE A 61 -15.87 15.70 9.19
N VAL A 62 -15.77 14.37 9.25
CA VAL A 62 -16.04 13.58 10.46
C VAL A 62 -14.75 13.24 11.22
N GLY A 63 -13.61 13.21 10.52
CA GLY A 63 -12.32 12.92 11.11
C GLY A 63 -11.20 12.74 10.09
N ASP A 64 -10.11 12.07 10.49
CA ASP A 64 -8.98 11.71 9.63
C ASP A 64 -8.39 10.34 9.97
N ILE A 65 -7.84 9.67 8.95
CA ILE A 65 -7.18 8.36 9.05
C ILE A 65 -5.64 8.50 8.98
N GLY A 66 -5.13 9.67 9.37
CA GLY A 66 -3.70 9.96 9.36
C GLY A 66 -3.10 10.14 7.95
N LYS A 67 -1.76 10.11 7.88
CA LYS A 67 -0.99 10.37 6.66
C LYS A 67 -0.87 9.13 5.79
N LYS A 68 -1.29 9.24 4.52
CA LYS A 68 -1.18 8.19 3.51
C LYS A 68 -0.27 8.61 2.37
N ASP A 69 0.09 7.63 1.54
CA ASP A 69 0.97 7.84 0.39
C ASP A 69 0.17 8.42 -0.79
N PHE A 70 0.86 9.27 -1.55
CA PHE A 70 0.32 9.88 -2.75
C PHE A 70 1.16 9.46 -3.95
N CYS A 71 0.48 9.19 -5.05
CA CYS A 71 1.06 8.70 -6.27
C CYS A 71 0.98 9.79 -7.32
N ARG A 72 2.02 9.89 -8.15
CA ARG A 72 2.07 10.87 -9.23
C ARG A 72 1.14 10.44 -10.35
N GLU A 73 0.13 11.26 -10.61
CA GLU A 73 -0.80 11.11 -11.72
C GLU A 73 -0.66 12.34 -12.63
N GLY A 74 0.21 12.22 -13.63
CA GLY A 74 0.59 13.33 -14.51
C GLY A 74 1.40 14.41 -13.78
N PHE A 75 0.84 15.61 -13.68
CA PHE A 75 1.43 16.74 -12.93
C PHE A 75 0.89 16.87 -11.50
N ARG A 76 -0.04 16.01 -11.11
CA ARG A 76 -0.68 16.05 -9.79
C ARG A 76 -0.26 14.87 -8.94
N CYS A 77 -0.40 15.02 -7.63
CA CYS A 77 -0.31 13.93 -6.70
C CYS A 77 -1.71 13.59 -6.19
N ASN A 78 -2.13 12.36 -6.42
CA ASN A 78 -3.43 11.83 -5.98
C ASN A 78 -3.22 10.74 -4.93
N GLN A 79 -4.27 10.38 -4.20
CA GLN A 79 -4.20 9.26 -3.26
C GLN A 79 -3.85 7.98 -4.03
N CYS A 80 -2.85 7.23 -3.58
CA CYS A 80 -2.48 5.97 -4.25
C CYS A 80 -3.65 4.95 -4.24
N ASP A 81 -4.30 4.80 -3.08
CA ASP A 81 -5.34 3.80 -2.86
C ASP A 81 -6.62 4.45 -2.31
N ILE A 82 -7.33 5.20 -3.17
CA ILE A 82 -8.54 5.93 -2.74
C ILE A 82 -9.63 5.01 -2.20
N GLU A 83 -9.84 3.84 -2.81
CA GLU A 83 -10.85 2.85 -2.38
C GLU A 83 -10.53 2.31 -0.98
N ALA A 84 -9.29 1.89 -0.75
CA ALA A 84 -8.85 1.41 0.57
C ALA A 84 -8.97 2.51 1.65
N ASN A 85 -8.65 3.76 1.30
CA ASN A 85 -8.79 4.89 2.22
C ASN A 85 -10.28 5.17 2.53
N THR A 86 -11.16 5.08 1.54
CA THR A 86 -12.60 5.24 1.73
C THR A 86 -13.17 4.13 2.59
N ASP A 87 -12.77 2.88 2.38
CA ASP A 87 -13.15 1.75 3.22
C ASP A 87 -12.67 1.96 4.66
N GLU A 88 -11.42 2.39 4.86
CA GLU A 88 -10.88 2.71 6.18
C GLU A 88 -11.66 3.84 6.87
N CYS A 89 -12.07 4.87 6.13
CA CYS A 89 -12.95 5.92 6.65
C CYS A 89 -14.29 5.35 7.13
N ASN A 90 -14.94 4.52 6.31
CA ASN A 90 -16.24 3.92 6.65
C ASN A 90 -16.15 2.94 7.83
N LEU A 91 -15.02 2.26 8.01
CA LEU A 91 -14.76 1.38 9.15
C LEU A 91 -14.39 2.15 10.43
N SER A 92 -13.66 3.25 10.31
CA SER A 92 -13.12 3.99 11.46
C SER A 92 -14.15 4.91 12.12
N PHE A 93 -15.10 5.43 11.33
CA PHE A 93 -16.06 6.44 11.77
C PHE A 93 -17.49 5.86 11.66
N PRO A 94 -18.13 5.47 12.77
CA PRO A 94 -19.45 4.84 12.74
C PRO A 94 -20.55 5.77 12.20
N GLU A 95 -20.36 7.08 12.33
CA GLU A 95 -21.24 8.11 11.75
C GLU A 95 -21.24 8.12 10.22
N CYS A 96 -20.28 7.45 9.57
CA CYS A 96 -20.24 7.36 8.11
C CYS A 96 -21.33 6.48 7.54
N GLU A 97 -21.71 5.39 8.20
CA GLU A 97 -22.73 4.44 7.70
C GLU A 97 -22.47 4.00 6.24
N ASN A 98 -21.20 3.80 5.86
CA ASN A 98 -20.74 3.54 4.48
C ASN A 98 -20.98 4.67 3.46
N ALA A 99 -21.24 5.89 3.93
CA ALA A 99 -21.47 7.08 3.12
C ALA A 99 -20.36 8.14 3.29
N CYS A 100 -19.19 7.76 3.80
CA CYS A 100 -18.02 8.63 3.81
C CYS A 100 -17.11 8.36 2.62
N ASP A 101 -16.46 9.43 2.17
CA ASP A 101 -15.40 9.42 1.19
C ASP A 101 -14.08 9.87 1.81
N ALA A 102 -12.97 9.32 1.31
CA ALA A 102 -11.62 9.76 1.65
C ALA A 102 -11.20 10.97 0.81
N PHE A 103 -10.95 12.10 1.47
CA PHE A 103 -10.49 13.33 0.86
C PHE A 103 -9.05 13.68 1.25
N ALA A 104 -8.29 14.11 0.25
CA ALA A 104 -6.97 14.66 0.41
C ALA A 104 -6.99 16.19 0.23
N PRO A 105 -6.17 16.94 0.99
CA PRO A 105 -5.81 18.29 0.57
C PRO A 105 -5.15 18.22 -0.82
N ILE A 106 -5.47 19.14 -1.72
CA ILE A 106 -4.80 19.22 -3.02
C ILE A 106 -3.32 19.59 -2.77
N PRO A 107 -2.35 18.73 -3.14
CA PRO A 107 -0.95 19.09 -3.09
C PRO A 107 -0.68 20.08 -4.23
N PHE A 108 -0.07 21.20 -3.89
CA PHE A 108 0.39 22.24 -4.82
C PHE A 108 1.57 21.77 -5.68
#